data_AF-A0A925JHI5-F1
#
_entry.id   AF-A0A925JHI5-F1
#
_cell.length_a   1.000
_cell.length_b   1.000
_cell.length_c   1.000
_cell.angle_alpha   90.00
_cell.angle_beta   90.00
_cell.angle_gamma   90.00
#
_symmetry.space_group_name_H-M   'P 1'
#
loop_
_entity.id
_entity.type
_entity.pdbx_description
1 polymer ?
#
loop_
_entity_poly.entity_id
_entity_poly.type
_entity_poly.pdbx_seq_one_letter_code
_entity_poly.pdbx_strand_id
1 'polypeptide(L)'
;VFVAGRVILGIESLPFYTSVFSYWMVWTIGAYLAHLYKENKSLSNINAFGLIILLLPLLALRLTILHQYLWPYLFAIYFALFIDRLLRVQVASGRFIKVIEIIGLCSYSIYLFHQPVLSFFKDSVFNQQRFSTIMEIAIMGITVIIIGGLSYLSYRTLELSSIKVGNKVYKKYLAKESKQV
;
A
#
# COMPACT_ATOMS: atom_id res chain seq x y z
N VAL A 1 -16.09 -4.32 -25.84
CA VAL A 1 -17.29 -4.98 -25.27
C VAL A 1 -17.45 -4.68 -23.77
N PHE A 2 -16.42 -4.79 -22.93
CA PHE A 2 -16.53 -4.52 -21.47
C PHE A 2 -16.77 -3.04 -21.07
N VAL A 3 -16.38 -2.06 -21.88
CA VAL A 3 -16.60 -0.64 -21.57
C VAL A 3 -18.06 -0.23 -21.81
N ALA A 4 -18.69 -0.77 -22.87
CA ALA A 4 -20.08 -0.46 -23.20
C ALA A 4 -21.09 -0.99 -22.15
N GLY A 5 -20.81 -2.15 -21.55
CA GLY A 5 -21.68 -2.71 -20.50
C GLY A 5 -21.66 -1.93 -19.17
N ARG A 6 -20.58 -1.20 -18.87
CA ARG A 6 -20.47 -0.40 -17.63
C ARG A 6 -21.35 0.84 -17.65
N VAL A 7 -21.45 1.48 -18.82
CA VAL A 7 -22.28 2.68 -19.01
C VAL A 7 -23.78 2.33 -18.95
N ILE A 8 -24.17 1.17 -19.47
CA ILE A 8 -25.59 0.77 -19.58
C ILE A 8 -26.20 0.39 -18.22
N LEU A 9 -25.39 -0.15 -17.27
CA LEU A 9 -25.91 -0.59 -15.97
C LEU A 9 -25.96 0.51 -14.90
N GLY A 10 -25.50 1.74 -15.18
CA GLY A 10 -25.55 2.85 -14.22
C GLY A 10 -24.76 2.60 -12.92
N ILE A 11 -23.88 1.58 -12.89
CA ILE A 11 -23.03 1.23 -11.73
C ILE A 11 -21.79 2.13 -11.71
N GLU A 12 -21.98 3.43 -11.90
CA GLU A 12 -20.95 4.46 -11.73
C GLU A 12 -21.17 5.27 -10.44
N SER A 13 -21.65 4.64 -9.37
CA SER A 13 -21.42 5.21 -8.05
C SER A 13 -19.98 4.93 -7.59
N LEU A 14 -19.02 5.58 -8.26
CA LEU A 14 -17.66 5.84 -7.76
C LEU A 14 -17.57 6.14 -6.25
N PRO A 15 -18.57 6.77 -5.59
CA PRO A 15 -18.52 7.02 -4.15
C PRO A 15 -18.47 5.75 -3.28
N PHE A 16 -19.08 4.63 -3.69
CA PHE A 16 -19.11 3.45 -2.82
C PHE A 16 -17.73 2.80 -2.73
N TYR A 17 -17.05 2.61 -3.85
CA TYR A 17 -15.71 1.99 -3.89
C TYR A 17 -14.62 2.84 -3.25
N THR A 18 -14.83 4.15 -3.15
CA THR A 18 -13.93 5.08 -2.45
C THR A 18 -14.37 5.35 -1.02
N SER A 19 -15.48 4.74 -0.58
CA SER A 19 -15.97 4.93 0.77
C SER A 19 -15.02 4.29 1.78
N VAL A 20 -14.82 4.98 2.90
CA VAL A 20 -14.04 4.48 4.03
C VAL A 20 -14.55 3.12 4.51
N PHE A 21 -15.87 2.89 4.44
CA PHE A 21 -16.51 1.64 4.85
C PHE A 21 -16.09 0.44 3.98
N SER A 22 -15.91 0.62 2.68
CA SER A 22 -15.44 -0.47 1.80
C SER A 22 -14.02 -0.92 2.15
N TYR A 23 -13.17 0.00 2.62
CA TYR A 23 -11.81 -0.32 3.05
C TYR A 23 -11.71 -0.78 4.51
N TRP A 24 -12.76 -0.59 5.31
CA TRP A 24 -12.76 -0.95 6.73
C TRP A 24 -12.37 -2.42 6.95
N MET A 25 -12.93 -3.34 6.18
CA MET A 25 -12.59 -4.77 6.28
C MET A 25 -11.12 -5.06 5.93
N VAL A 26 -10.57 -4.35 4.94
CA VAL A 26 -9.14 -4.50 4.57
C VAL A 26 -8.25 -4.00 5.70
N TRP A 27 -8.63 -2.88 6.33
CA TRP A 27 -7.90 -2.30 7.44
C TRP A 27 -7.98 -3.15 8.71
N THR A 28 -9.16 -3.71 9.04
CA THR A 28 -9.31 -4.59 10.21
C THR A 28 -8.49 -5.86 10.08
N ILE A 29 -8.39 -6.44 8.88
CA ILE A 29 -7.50 -7.59 8.61
C ILE A 29 -6.04 -7.20 8.90
N GLY A 30 -5.59 -6.04 8.41
CA GLY A 30 -4.23 -5.55 8.68
C GLY A 30 -3.96 -5.30 10.16
N ALA A 31 -4.91 -4.67 10.87
CA ALA A 31 -4.82 -4.43 12.31
C ALA A 31 -4.80 -5.74 13.12
N TYR A 32 -5.63 -6.71 12.73
CA TYR A 32 -5.66 -8.04 13.34
C TYR A 32 -4.35 -8.79 13.13
N LEU A 33 -3.77 -8.73 11.93
CA LEU A 33 -2.46 -9.31 11.65
C LEU A 33 -1.35 -8.68 12.51
N ALA A 34 -1.35 -7.35 12.66
CA ALA A 34 -0.40 -6.66 13.52
C ALA A 34 -0.54 -7.08 15.00
N HIS A 35 -1.78 -7.30 15.46
CA HIS A 35 -2.06 -7.82 16.80
C HIS A 35 -1.50 -9.25 16.97
N LEU A 36 -1.77 -10.16 16.04
CA LEU A 36 -1.21 -11.52 16.09
C LEU A 36 0.32 -11.52 16.08
N TYR A 37 0.94 -10.69 15.26
CA TYR A 37 2.40 -10.53 15.22
C TYR A 37 2.95 -10.08 16.58
N LYS A 38 2.31 -9.11 17.23
CA LYS A 38 2.68 -8.66 18.58
C LYS A 38 2.58 -9.78 19.62
N GLU A 39 1.61 -10.68 19.48
CA GLU A 39 1.43 -11.83 20.37
C GLU A 39 2.29 -13.05 19.98
N ASN A 40 3.18 -12.94 18.99
CA ASN A 40 3.92 -14.07 18.39
C ASN A 40 3.02 -15.20 17.87
N LYS A 41 1.74 -14.94 17.56
CA LYS A 41 0.78 -15.89 16.98
C LYS A 41 0.78 -15.80 15.46
N SER A 42 0.38 -16.87 14.76
CA SER A 42 0.20 -16.86 13.30
C SER A 42 -1.27 -16.83 12.90
N LEU A 43 -1.52 -16.28 11.70
CA LEU A 43 -2.84 -16.32 11.09
C LEU A 43 -3.06 -17.69 10.44
N SER A 44 -2.01 -18.30 9.88
CA SER A 44 -2.04 -19.69 9.42
C SER A 44 -0.64 -20.31 9.32
N ASN A 45 -0.59 -21.64 9.14
CA ASN A 45 0.64 -22.38 8.84
C ASN A 45 0.81 -22.66 7.33
N ILE A 46 0.27 -21.81 6.46
CA ILE A 46 0.33 -22.01 5.01
C ILE A 46 1.77 -21.88 4.52
N ASN A 47 2.23 -22.90 3.78
CA ASN A 47 3.56 -22.91 3.17
C ASN A 47 3.62 -22.00 1.91
N ALA A 48 4.81 -21.75 1.37
CA ALA A 48 4.97 -20.88 0.20
C ALA A 48 4.18 -21.41 -1.02
N PHE A 49 4.14 -22.73 -1.17
CA PHE A 49 3.38 -23.39 -2.23
C PHE A 49 1.86 -23.18 -2.09
N GLY A 50 1.34 -23.24 -0.87
CA GLY A 50 -0.06 -22.96 -0.57
C GLY A 50 -0.45 -21.52 -0.90
N LEU A 51 0.44 -20.55 -0.68
CA LEU A 51 0.21 -19.17 -1.14
C LEU A 51 0.17 -19.09 -2.68
N ILE A 52 1.04 -19.81 -3.39
CA ILE A 52 0.99 -19.86 -4.86
C ILE A 52 -0.33 -20.47 -5.33
N ILE A 53 -0.79 -21.57 -4.72
CA ILE A 53 -2.08 -22.19 -5.03
C ILE A 53 -3.23 -21.20 -4.79
N LEU A 54 -3.23 -20.47 -3.67
CA LEU A 54 -4.26 -19.47 -3.37
C LEU A 54 -4.24 -18.29 -4.33
N LEU A 55 -3.10 -17.97 -4.94
CA LEU A 55 -3.00 -16.90 -5.94
C LEU A 55 -3.71 -17.26 -7.26
N LEU A 56 -3.70 -18.52 -7.67
CA LEU A 56 -4.32 -18.96 -8.92
C LEU A 56 -5.83 -18.63 -9.03
N PRO A 57 -6.70 -18.96 -8.07
CA PRO A 57 -8.11 -18.60 -8.14
C PRO A 57 -8.33 -17.09 -8.06
N LEU A 58 -7.46 -16.33 -7.38
CA LEU A 58 -7.51 -14.86 -7.44
C LEU A 58 -7.23 -14.37 -8.86
N LEU A 59 -6.18 -14.87 -9.51
CA LEU A 59 -5.89 -14.51 -10.89
C LEU A 59 -7.02 -14.91 -11.83
N ALA A 60 -7.64 -16.08 -11.64
CA ALA A 60 -8.81 -16.50 -12.40
C ALA A 60 -10.03 -15.61 -12.15
N LEU A 61 -10.22 -15.12 -10.93
CA LEU A 61 -11.30 -14.19 -10.57
C LEU A 61 -11.28 -12.94 -11.47
N ARG A 62 -10.10 -12.47 -11.88
CA ARG A 62 -9.96 -11.33 -12.82
C ARG A 62 -10.68 -11.52 -14.15
N LEU A 63 -10.92 -12.76 -14.57
CA LEU A 63 -11.62 -13.09 -15.81
C LEU A 63 -13.16 -13.07 -15.66
N THR A 64 -13.65 -12.84 -14.44
CA THR A 64 -15.08 -12.89 -14.10
C THR A 64 -15.63 -11.52 -13.74
N ILE A 65 -16.96 -11.35 -13.83
CA ILE A 65 -17.63 -10.12 -13.42
C ILE A 65 -17.54 -9.88 -11.89
N LEU A 66 -17.37 -10.97 -11.12
CA LEU A 66 -17.26 -10.94 -9.66
C LEU A 66 -15.96 -10.26 -9.17
N HIS A 67 -14.96 -10.13 -10.04
CA HIS A 67 -13.71 -9.44 -9.73
C HIS A 67 -13.95 -8.07 -9.10
N GLN A 68 -14.87 -7.27 -9.65
CA GLN A 68 -15.07 -5.89 -9.19
C GLN A 68 -15.51 -5.81 -7.72
N TYR A 69 -16.24 -6.83 -7.26
CA TYR A 69 -16.81 -6.86 -5.91
C TYR A 69 -15.90 -7.61 -4.93
N LEU A 70 -15.37 -8.77 -5.32
CA LEU A 70 -14.68 -9.67 -4.38
C LEU A 70 -13.17 -9.46 -4.33
N TRP A 71 -12.57 -8.87 -5.38
CA TRP A 71 -11.12 -8.76 -5.48
C TRP A 71 -10.48 -8.03 -4.29
N PRO A 72 -10.97 -6.84 -3.84
CA PRO A 72 -10.31 -6.12 -2.74
C PRO A 72 -10.22 -6.94 -1.46
N TYR A 73 -11.28 -7.68 -1.13
CA TYR A 73 -11.38 -8.46 0.10
C TYR A 73 -10.55 -9.74 0.03
N LEU A 74 -10.70 -10.52 -1.04
CA LEU A 74 -9.97 -11.77 -1.20
C LEU A 74 -8.47 -11.52 -1.36
N PHE A 75 -8.10 -10.45 -2.07
CA PHE A 75 -6.71 -10.03 -2.18
C PHE A 75 -6.16 -9.55 -0.83
N ALA A 76 -6.93 -8.83 -0.02
CA ALA A 76 -6.50 -8.43 1.33
C ALA A 76 -6.23 -9.63 2.24
N ILE A 77 -7.10 -10.65 2.22
CA ILE A 77 -6.88 -11.90 2.98
C ILE A 77 -5.61 -12.60 2.51
N TYR A 78 -5.46 -12.79 1.19
CA TYR A 78 -4.26 -13.38 0.61
C TYR A 78 -3.00 -12.61 0.99
N PHE A 79 -3.04 -11.29 0.88
CA PHE A 79 -1.92 -10.43 1.21
C PHE A 79 -1.58 -10.49 2.71
N ALA A 80 -2.58 -10.56 3.59
CA ALA A 80 -2.36 -10.74 5.02
C ALA A 80 -1.66 -12.08 5.33
N LEU A 81 -2.06 -13.17 4.67
CA LEU A 81 -1.39 -14.47 4.78
C LEU A 81 0.04 -14.42 4.25
N PHE A 82 0.25 -13.71 3.14
CA PHE A 82 1.58 -13.50 2.56
C PHE A 82 2.49 -12.72 3.51
N ILE A 83 2.01 -11.63 4.10
CA ILE A 83 2.75 -10.84 5.09
C ILE A 83 3.02 -11.63 6.37
N ASP A 84 2.04 -12.35 6.92
CA ASP A 84 2.23 -13.22 8.11
C ASP A 84 3.40 -14.19 7.89
N ARG A 85 3.45 -14.80 6.69
CA ARG A 85 4.55 -15.68 6.32
C ARG A 85 5.88 -14.93 6.20
N LEU A 86 5.90 -13.80 5.48
CA LEU A 86 7.11 -13.01 5.30
C LEU A 86 7.71 -12.56 6.64
N LEU A 87 6.87 -12.19 7.61
CA LEU A 87 7.31 -11.78 8.95
C LEU A 87 7.97 -12.91 9.75
N ARG A 88 7.76 -14.18 9.38
CA ARG A 88 8.34 -15.36 10.05
C ARG A 88 9.59 -15.88 9.35
N VAL A 89 9.71 -15.65 8.04
CA VAL A 89 10.91 -16.03 7.31
C VAL A 89 12.01 -15.05 7.70
N GLN A 90 13.10 -15.58 8.26
CA GLN A 90 14.30 -14.77 8.46
C GLN A 90 14.85 -14.39 7.09
N VAL A 91 14.53 -13.17 6.64
CA VAL A 91 15.09 -12.64 5.41
C VAL A 91 16.51 -12.19 5.70
N ALA A 92 17.49 -12.74 4.99
CA ALA A 92 18.89 -12.35 5.14
C ALA A 92 19.05 -10.84 4.93
N SER A 93 19.81 -10.15 5.79
CA SER A 93 19.97 -8.70 5.71
C SER A 93 20.87 -8.29 4.53
N GLY A 94 20.26 -8.04 3.37
CA GLY A 94 20.94 -7.56 2.17
C GLY A 94 20.88 -6.04 2.01
N ARG A 95 21.84 -5.45 1.28
CA ARG A 95 21.78 -4.00 0.92
C ARG A 95 20.49 -3.65 0.18
N PHE A 96 20.02 -4.53 -0.70
CA PHE A 96 18.76 -4.37 -1.42
C PHE A 96 17.54 -4.33 -0.49
N ILE A 97 17.56 -5.14 0.57
CA ILE A 97 16.47 -5.20 1.55
C ILE A 97 16.41 -3.90 2.34
N LYS A 98 17.54 -3.31 2.71
CA LYS A 98 17.57 -1.97 3.33
C LYS A 98 16.95 -0.90 2.45
N VAL A 99 17.14 -0.97 1.13
CA VAL A 99 16.51 -0.04 0.18
C VAL A 99 14.99 -0.25 0.17
N ILE A 100 14.53 -1.49 0.12
CA ILE A 100 13.09 -1.82 0.20
C ILE A 100 12.49 -1.35 1.53
N GLU A 101 13.19 -1.53 2.65
CA GLU A 101 12.78 -1.03 3.96
C GLU A 101 12.61 0.49 3.95
N ILE A 102 13.58 1.23 3.41
CA ILE A 102 13.48 2.69 3.30
C ILE A 102 12.30 3.11 2.42
N ILE A 103 12.09 2.45 1.27
CA ILE A 103 10.95 2.72 0.39
C ILE A 103 9.63 2.43 1.12
N GLY A 104 9.56 1.32 1.85
CA GLY A 104 8.39 0.94 2.65
C GLY A 104 8.09 1.97 3.75
N LEU A 105 9.11 2.41 4.48
CA LEU A 105 8.99 3.45 5.50
C LEU A 105 8.55 4.80 4.91
N CYS A 106 8.99 5.13 3.71
CA CYS A 106 8.61 6.37 3.04
C CYS A 106 7.33 6.25 2.19
N SER A 107 6.67 5.08 2.16
CA SER A 107 5.60 4.77 1.20
C SER A 107 4.43 5.75 1.26
N TYR A 108 4.05 6.21 2.46
CA TYR A 108 3.02 7.22 2.64
C TYR A 108 3.42 8.57 2.04
N SER A 109 4.64 9.02 2.32
CA SER A 109 5.16 10.27 1.74
C SER A 109 5.30 10.16 0.21
N ILE A 110 5.74 9.01 -0.32
CA ILE A 110 5.78 8.74 -1.77
C ILE A 110 4.37 8.89 -2.37
N TYR A 111 3.37 8.31 -1.72
CA TYR A 111 1.98 8.44 -2.15
C TYR A 111 1.52 9.91 -2.20
N LEU A 112 1.89 10.74 -1.22
CA LEU A 112 1.52 12.16 -1.22
C LEU A 112 2.18 12.96 -2.35
N PHE A 113 3.47 12.75 -2.62
CA PHE A 113 4.19 13.57 -3.60
C PHE A 113 4.11 13.05 -5.04
N HIS A 114 3.94 11.74 -5.26
CA HIS A 114 4.01 11.22 -6.62
C HIS A 114 2.91 11.80 -7.53
N GLN A 115 1.66 11.90 -7.05
CA GLN A 115 0.53 12.35 -7.86
C GLN A 115 0.65 13.83 -8.31
N PRO A 116 0.91 14.83 -7.42
CA PRO A 116 1.06 16.21 -7.86
C PRO A 116 2.29 16.42 -8.73
N VAL A 117 3.42 15.76 -8.42
CA VAL A 117 4.64 15.86 -9.24
C VAL A 117 4.41 15.29 -10.63
N LEU A 118 3.81 14.11 -10.74
CA LEU A 118 3.48 13.51 -12.05
C LEU A 118 2.49 14.38 -12.84
N SER A 119 1.49 14.96 -12.17
CA SER A 119 0.53 15.86 -12.81
C SER A 119 1.22 17.11 -13.35
N PHE A 120 2.12 17.71 -12.56
CA PHE A 120 2.91 18.86 -12.98
C PHE A 120 3.75 18.57 -14.23
N PHE A 121 4.46 17.43 -14.27
CA PHE A 121 5.26 17.05 -15.45
C PHE A 121 4.38 16.73 -16.66
N LYS A 122 3.25 16.05 -16.46
CA LYS A 122 2.28 15.76 -17.53
C LYS A 122 1.78 17.05 -18.18
N ASP A 123 1.33 18.00 -17.37
CA ASP A 123 0.66 19.20 -17.87
C ASP A 123 1.65 20.23 -18.41
N SER A 124 2.84 20.34 -17.79
CA SER A 124 3.82 21.37 -18.14
C SER A 124 4.84 20.93 -19.18
N VAL A 125 5.21 19.64 -19.19
CA VAL A 125 6.32 19.14 -20.01
C VAL A 125 5.79 18.31 -21.16
N PHE A 126 5.07 17.22 -20.88
CA PHE A 126 4.69 16.24 -21.90
C PHE A 126 3.63 16.71 -22.90
N ASN A 127 2.72 17.61 -22.49
CA ASN A 127 1.68 18.10 -23.40
C ASN A 127 2.18 19.11 -24.44
N GLN A 128 3.36 19.71 -24.24
CA GLN A 128 3.82 20.81 -25.09
C GLN A 128 4.77 20.36 -26.22
N GLN A 129 5.47 19.24 -26.07
CA GLN A 129 6.47 18.79 -27.05
C GLN A 129 6.55 17.27 -27.16
N ARG A 130 6.79 16.76 -28.36
CA ARG A 130 7.17 15.35 -28.57
C ARG A 130 8.64 15.18 -28.21
N PHE A 131 8.89 14.53 -27.08
CA PHE A 131 10.25 14.21 -26.66
C PHE A 131 10.78 12.96 -27.38
N SER A 132 12.10 12.85 -27.48
CA SER A 132 12.72 11.58 -27.83
C SER A 132 12.59 10.60 -26.65
N THR A 133 12.53 9.30 -26.93
CA THR A 133 12.43 8.25 -25.90
C THR A 133 13.52 8.36 -24.83
N ILE A 134 14.74 8.77 -25.22
CA ILE A 134 15.85 8.98 -24.27
C ILE A 134 15.54 10.12 -23.30
N MET A 135 14.97 11.21 -23.80
CA MET A 135 14.58 12.35 -22.96
C MET A 135 13.43 11.99 -22.02
N GLU A 136 12.46 11.19 -22.46
CA GLU A 136 11.38 10.67 -21.61
C GLU A 136 11.93 9.82 -20.45
N ILE A 137 12.85 8.89 -20.75
CA ILE A 137 13.51 8.06 -19.73
C ILE A 137 14.29 8.93 -18.73
N ALA A 138 15.00 9.95 -19.23
CA ALA A 138 15.75 10.87 -18.37
C ALA A 138 14.81 11.67 -17.45
N ILE A 139 13.71 12.22 -17.97
CA ILE A 139 12.69 12.94 -17.19
C ILE A 139 12.07 12.01 -16.14
N MET A 140 11.75 10.77 -16.50
CA MET A 140 11.21 9.78 -15.56
C MET A 140 12.21 9.47 -14.44
N GLY A 141 13.49 9.27 -14.77
CA GLY A 141 14.55 9.08 -13.79
C GLY A 141 14.69 10.25 -12.83
N ILE A 142 14.71 11.48 -13.35
CA ILE A 142 14.76 12.71 -12.54
C ILE A 142 13.53 12.81 -11.64
N THR A 143 12.34 12.51 -12.16
CA THR A 143 11.08 12.54 -11.42
C THR A 143 11.11 11.56 -10.24
N VAL A 144 11.60 10.33 -10.45
CA VAL A 144 11.76 9.34 -9.36
C VAL A 144 12.73 9.85 -8.30
N ILE A 145 13.85 10.49 -8.69
CA ILE A 145 14.81 11.06 -7.74
C ILE A 145 14.18 12.19 -6.92
N ILE A 146 13.45 13.10 -7.57
CA ILE A 146 12.76 14.22 -6.90
C ILE A 146 11.71 13.68 -5.92
N ILE A 147 10.84 12.78 -6.36
CA ILE A 147 9.81 12.17 -5.51
C ILE A 147 10.46 11.45 -4.33
N GLY A 148 11.51 10.64 -4.57
CA GLY A 148 12.22 9.92 -3.52
C GLY A 148 12.86 10.87 -2.50
N GLY A 149 13.51 11.94 -2.96
CA GLY A 149 14.12 12.96 -2.11
C GLY A 149 13.10 13.70 -1.25
N LEU A 150 12.02 14.22 -1.86
CA LEU A 150 10.94 14.90 -1.14
C LEU A 150 10.26 13.97 -0.14
N SER A 151 10.03 12.72 -0.53
CA SER A 151 9.38 11.73 0.34
C SER A 151 10.24 11.37 1.55
N TYR A 152 11.54 11.17 1.35
CA TYR A 152 12.46 10.89 2.45
C TYR A 152 12.60 12.08 3.40
N LEU A 153 12.68 13.31 2.87
CA LEU A 153 12.71 14.52 3.69
C LEU A 153 11.43 14.66 4.52
N SER A 154 10.26 14.54 3.89
CA SER A 154 8.95 14.58 4.55
C SER A 154 8.83 13.50 5.63
N TYR A 155 9.21 12.25 5.32
CA TYR A 155 9.24 11.16 6.28
C TYR A 155 10.08 11.54 7.52
N ARG A 156 11.29 12.08 7.30
CA ARG A 156 12.20 12.42 8.38
C ARG A 156 11.74 13.61 9.22
N THR A 157 11.16 14.63 8.61
CA THR A 157 10.80 15.87 9.32
C THR A 157 9.40 15.83 9.89
N LEU A 158 8.42 15.35 9.12
CA LEU A 158 7.01 15.37 9.49
C LEU A 158 6.59 14.07 10.15
N GLU A 159 6.84 12.93 9.50
CA GLU A 159 6.31 11.65 9.94
C GLU A 159 6.96 11.18 11.26
N LEU A 160 8.29 11.15 11.32
CA LEU A 160 9.01 10.78 12.54
C LEU A 160 8.72 11.72 13.72
N SER A 161 8.58 13.02 13.47
CA SER A 161 8.20 13.99 14.52
C SER A 161 6.79 13.73 15.03
N SER A 162 5.85 13.44 14.12
CA SER A 162 4.45 13.15 14.46
C SER A 162 4.33 11.85 15.26
N ILE A 163 5.06 10.80 14.88
CA ILE A 163 5.14 9.54 15.64
C ILE A 163 5.70 9.79 17.05
N LYS A 164 6.74 10.61 17.20
CA LYS A 164 7.30 10.97 18.51
C LYS A 164 6.27 11.70 19.38
N VAL A 165 5.53 12.66 18.81
CA VAL A 165 4.46 13.38 19.52
C VAL A 165 3.35 12.41 19.92
N GLY A 166 2.87 11.58 19.01
CA GLY A 166 1.84 10.57 19.27
C GLY A 166 2.24 9.60 20.38
N ASN A 167 3.48 9.11 20.38
CA ASN A 167 4.02 8.25 21.43
C ASN A 167 4.08 8.94 22.80
N LYS A 168 4.40 10.24 22.84
CA LYS A 168 4.38 11.03 24.09
C LYS A 168 2.95 11.16 24.64
N VAL A 169 1.98 11.46 23.77
CA VAL A 169 0.56 11.57 24.16
C VAL A 169 0.04 10.22 24.64
N TYR A 170 0.27 9.14 23.90
CA TYR A 170 -0.14 7.79 24.27
C TYR A 170 0.38 7.38 25.66
N LYS A 171 1.68 7.58 25.93
CA LYS A 171 2.27 7.25 27.23
C LYS A 171 1.70 8.09 28.38
N LYS A 172 1.42 9.38 28.13
CA LYS A 172 0.92 10.30 29.16
C LYS A 172 -0.51 9.98 29.58
N TYR A 173 -1.38 9.65 28.62
CA TYR A 173 -2.82 9.53 28.87
C TYR A 173 -3.31 8.08 28.92
N LEU A 174 -2.85 7.19 28.04
CA LEU A 174 -3.45 5.86 27.85
C LEU A 174 -2.70 4.74 28.59
N ALA A 175 -1.37 4.82 28.67
CA ALA A 175 -0.58 3.80 29.36
C ALA A 175 -0.76 3.80 30.89
N LYS A 176 -1.33 4.87 31.46
CA LYS A 176 -1.62 4.97 32.89
C LYS A 176 -2.86 4.15 33.28
N GLU A 177 -3.84 4.08 32.40
CA GLU A 177 -5.10 3.35 32.62
C GLU A 177 -4.90 1.83 32.51
N SER A 178 -4.02 1.37 31.61
CA SER A 178 -3.77 -0.07 31.42
C SER A 178 -3.02 -0.76 32.56
N LYS A 179 -2.57 -0.02 33.59
CA LYS A 179 -1.92 -0.59 34.80
C LYS A 179 -2.87 -0.72 35.99
N GLN A 180 -4.09 -0.20 35.89
CA GLN A 180 -5.08 -0.23 36.96
C GLN A 180 -6.15 -1.32 36.77
N VAL A 181 -6.03 -2.12 35.70
CA VAL A 181 -6.83 -3.30 35.40
C VAL A 181 -5.92 -4.52 35.52
#